data_AF-A0A1G3NYJ5-F1
#
_entry.id   AF-A0A1G3NYJ5-F1
#
_cell.length_a   1.000
_cell.length_b   1.000
_cell.length_c   1.000
_cell.angle_alpha   90.00
_cell.angle_beta   90.00
_cell.angle_gamma   90.00
#
_symmetry.space_group_name_H-M   'P 1'
#
loop_
_entity.id
_entity.type
_entity.pdbx_description
1 polymer ?
#
loop_
_entity_poly.entity_id
_entity_poly.type
_entity_poly.pdbx_seq_one_letter_code
_entity_poly.pdbx_strand_id
1 'polypeptide(L)'
;MKSVIKYSVDSSCNLCGICEKICPSDTIKIKDNKVVWQKDANCYYCFACFNACPNQSILIDDRYTDKKGRYIHPGISIKDLISQK
;
A
#
# COMPACT_ATOMS: atom_id res chain seq x y z
N MET A 1 -20.74 -2.72 13.49
CA MET A 1 -20.50 -2.76 12.03
C MET A 1 -19.00 -2.78 11.78
N LYS A 2 -18.41 -3.90 11.34
CA LYS A 2 -17.02 -3.91 10.86
C LYS A 2 -17.05 -3.32 9.44
N SER A 3 -16.63 -2.07 9.29
CA SER A 3 -16.49 -1.47 7.96
C SER A 3 -15.35 -2.21 7.25
N VAL A 4 -15.68 -2.97 6.20
CA VAL A 4 -14.70 -3.73 5.43
C VAL A 4 -14.07 -2.77 4.42
N ILE A 5 -12.97 -2.13 4.81
CA ILE A 5 -12.21 -1.28 3.88
C ILE A 5 -11.67 -2.17 2.75
N LYS A 6 -12.03 -1.81 1.51
CA LYS A 6 -11.64 -2.54 0.31
C LYS A 6 -10.36 -1.94 -0.26
N TYR A 7 -9.40 -2.79 -0.61
CA TYR A 7 -8.17 -2.41 -1.29
C TYR A 7 -8.16 -2.99 -2.70
N SER A 8 -7.64 -2.23 -3.65
CA SER A 8 -7.40 -2.71 -5.00
C SER A 8 -6.14 -2.08 -5.58
N VAL A 9 -5.69 -2.64 -6.70
CA VAL A 9 -4.56 -2.14 -7.47
C VAL A 9 -5.01 -1.96 -8.91
N ASP A 10 -4.73 -0.80 -9.50
CA ASP A 10 -5.03 -0.52 -10.91
C ASP A 10 -3.94 -1.04 -11.87
N SER A 11 -4.15 -0.86 -13.17
CA SER A 11 -3.26 -1.34 -14.23
C SER A 11 -1.90 -0.63 -14.31
N SER A 12 -1.69 0.47 -13.57
CA SER A 12 -0.40 1.17 -13.53
C SER A 12 0.65 0.47 -12.66
N CYS A 13 0.26 -0.58 -11.93
CA CYS A 13 1.17 -1.35 -11.10
C CYS A 13 2.17 -2.15 -11.93
N ASN A 14 3.46 -1.98 -11.62
CA ASN A 14 4.57 -2.72 -12.23
C ASN A 14 5.17 -3.78 -11.29
N LEU A 15 4.46 -4.16 -10.23
CA LEU A 15 4.89 -5.17 -9.25
C LEU A 15 6.26 -4.89 -8.58
N CYS A 16 6.63 -3.61 -8.37
CA CYS A 16 7.91 -3.24 -7.75
C CYS A 16 8.14 -3.76 -6.30
N GLY A 17 7.12 -4.26 -5.61
CA GLY A 17 7.24 -4.84 -4.27
C GLY A 17 7.42 -3.86 -3.11
N ILE A 18 7.44 -2.54 -3.36
CA ILE A 18 7.60 -1.54 -2.29
C ILE A 18 6.49 -1.67 -1.23
N CYS A 19 5.25 -1.89 -1.65
CA CYS A 19 4.10 -2.02 -0.76
C CYS A 19 4.18 -3.24 0.18
N GLU A 20 4.77 -4.35 -0.28
CA GLU A 20 5.03 -5.54 0.54
C GLU A 20 6.15 -5.26 1.55
N LYS A 21 7.25 -4.64 1.11
CA LYS A 21 8.41 -4.35 1.96
C LYS A 21 8.11 -3.34 3.07
N ILE A 22 7.35 -2.29 2.76
CA ILE A 22 7.03 -1.21 3.69
C ILE A 22 5.90 -1.56 4.66
N CYS A 23 5.15 -2.64 4.42
CA CYS A 23 4.00 -2.99 5.26
C CYS A 23 4.51 -3.59 6.59
N PRO A 24 4.34 -2.90 7.74
CA PRO A 24 4.84 -3.37 9.03
C PRO A 24 4.06 -4.58 9.55
N SER A 25 2.80 -4.73 9.13
CA SER A 25 1.92 -5.84 9.52
C SER A 25 1.99 -7.04 8.57
N ASP A 26 2.89 -7.02 7.58
CA ASP A 26 3.03 -8.06 6.55
C ASP A 26 1.73 -8.44 5.81
N THR A 27 0.75 -7.53 5.81
CA THR A 27 -0.58 -7.78 5.23
C THR A 27 -0.55 -7.85 3.72
N ILE A 28 0.42 -7.23 3.05
CA ILE A 28 0.53 -7.22 1.59
C ILE A 28 1.59 -8.21 1.17
N LYS A 29 1.25 -9.10 0.23
CA LYS A 29 2.20 -9.99 -0.45
C LYS A 29 2.08 -9.91 -1.96
N ILE A 30 3.17 -10.17 -2.68
CA ILE A 30 3.11 -10.42 -4.13
C ILE A 30 3.07 -11.93 -4.36
N LYS A 31 1.97 -12.42 -4.95
CA LYS A 31 1.76 -13.83 -5.31
C LYS A 31 1.14 -13.90 -6.70
N ASP A 32 1.59 -14.85 -7.51
CA ASP A 32 1.04 -15.10 -8.86
C ASP A 32 0.95 -13.82 -9.73
N ASN A 33 2.02 -13.00 -9.72
CA ASN A 33 2.09 -11.71 -10.39
C ASN A 33 0.97 -10.72 -10.00
N LYS A 34 0.47 -10.79 -8.76
CA LYS A 34 -0.56 -9.89 -8.23
C LYS A 34 -0.24 -9.47 -6.80
N VAL A 35 -0.67 -8.27 -6.46
CA VAL A 35 -0.63 -7.76 -5.08
C VAL A 35 -1.86 -8.30 -4.34
N VAL A 36 -1.65 -8.98 -3.22
CA VAL A 36 -2.69 -9.64 -2.44
C VAL A 36 -2.64 -9.20 -0.97
N TRP A 37 -3.77 -8.73 -0.45
CA TRP A 37 -3.96 -8.48 0.98
C TRP A 37 -4.34 -9.79 1.67
N GLN A 38 -3.49 -10.25 2.58
CA GLN A 38 -3.69 -11.47 3.34
C GLN A 38 -4.85 -11.29 4.33
N LYS A 39 -5.70 -12.30 4.47
CA LYS A 39 -6.92 -12.23 5.31
C LYS A 39 -6.66 -12.49 6.80
N ASP A 40 -5.55 -13.15 7.10
CA ASP A 40 -5.05 -13.53 8.42
C ASP A 40 -4.17 -12.45 9.06
N ALA A 41 -3.73 -11.46 8.29
CA ALA A 41 -2.96 -10.33 8.78
C ALA A 41 -3.84 -9.07 8.94
N ASN A 42 -3.62 -8.32 10.02
CA ASN A 42 -4.40 -7.11 10.31
C ASN A 42 -3.75 -5.88 9.66
N CYS A 43 -4.47 -5.23 8.74
CA CYS A 43 -4.08 -3.92 8.24
C CYS A 43 -4.41 -2.84 9.29
N TYR A 44 -3.41 -2.07 9.73
CA TYR A 44 -3.59 -0.99 10.70
C TYR A 44 -4.01 0.35 10.10
N TYR A 45 -4.32 0.40 8.80
CA TYR A 45 -4.73 1.62 8.11
C TYR A 45 -3.71 2.77 8.21
N CYS A 46 -2.40 2.47 8.28
CA CYS A 46 -1.36 3.49 8.33
C CYS A 46 -1.14 4.20 6.98
N PHE A 47 -1.69 3.65 5.89
CA PHE A 47 -1.57 4.17 4.53
C PHE A 47 -0.14 4.33 3.98
N ALA A 48 0.86 3.70 4.61
CA ALA A 48 2.25 3.75 4.14
C ALA A 48 2.38 3.23 2.70
N CYS A 49 1.77 2.07 2.39
CA CYS A 49 1.79 1.49 1.05
C CYS A 49 1.12 2.40 -0.01
N PHE A 50 0.03 3.09 0.36
CA PHE A 50 -0.66 4.03 -0.51
C PHE A 50 0.22 5.24 -0.84
N ASN A 51 0.82 5.86 0.17
CA ASN A 51 1.67 7.03 -0.02
C ASN A 51 2.99 6.69 -0.73
N ALA A 52 3.57 5.51 -0.46
CA ALA A 52 4.86 5.09 -0.99
C ALA A 52 4.81 4.47 -2.39
N CYS A 53 3.62 4.19 -2.94
CA CYS A 53 3.53 3.59 -4.26
C CYS A 53 3.99 4.59 -5.34
N PRO A 54 5.11 4.35 -6.05
CA PRO A 54 5.63 5.32 -7.03
C PRO A 54 4.68 5.50 -8.23
N ASN A 55 3.95 4.44 -8.60
CA ASN A 55 2.96 4.48 -9.68
C ASN A 55 1.58 4.90 -9.21
N GLN A 56 1.41 5.15 -7.90
CA GLN A 56 0.14 5.55 -7.30
C GLN A 56 -1.02 4.58 -7.61
N SER A 57 -0.70 3.28 -7.72
CA SER A 57 -1.62 2.25 -8.20
C SER A 57 -2.51 1.63 -7.12
N ILE A 58 -2.18 1.83 -5.83
CA ILE A 58 -2.98 1.32 -4.71
C ILE A 58 -4.18 2.24 -4.50
N LEU A 59 -5.38 1.66 -4.52
CA LEU A 59 -6.66 2.34 -4.30
C LEU A 59 -7.29 1.82 -3.01
N ILE A 60 -7.99 2.71 -2.30
CA ILE A 60 -8.61 2.40 -1.00
C ILE A 60 -10.05 2.89 -1.00
N ASP A 61 -10.97 1.93 -0.97
CA ASP A 61 -12.41 2.17 -0.98
C ASP A 61 -12.83 3.05 -2.19
N ASP A 62 -14.08 3.51 -2.22
CA ASP A 62 -14.52 4.52 -3.19
C ASP A 62 -14.01 5.94 -2.85
N ARG A 63 -13.27 6.07 -1.73
CA ARG A 63 -12.84 7.36 -1.15
C ARG A 63 -11.51 7.88 -1.69
N TYR A 64 -10.60 7.00 -2.09
CA TYR A 64 -9.27 7.36 -2.61
C TYR A 64 -9.05 6.77 -4.00
N THR A 65 -9.98 7.08 -4.89
CA THR A 65 -9.94 6.70 -6.31
C THR A 65 -9.18 7.73 -7.15
N ASP A 66 -9.12 8.98 -6.69
CA ASP A 66 -8.27 10.00 -7.30
C ASP A 66 -6.84 9.88 -6.76
N LYS A 67 -5.86 10.06 -7.64
CA LYS A 67 -4.43 9.97 -7.30
C LYS A 67 -3.95 11.07 -6.33
N LYS A 68 -4.85 11.95 -5.88
CA LYS A 68 -4.58 13.11 -5.04
C LYS A 68 -4.45 12.69 -3.56
N GLY A 69 -3.84 13.55 -2.75
CA GLY A 69 -3.74 13.34 -1.30
C GLY A 69 -2.61 12.41 -0.83
N ARG A 70 -1.75 11.92 -1.73
CA ARG A 70 -0.55 11.17 -1.34
C ARG A 70 0.54 12.12 -0.88
N TYR A 71 1.16 11.84 0.25
CA TYR A 71 2.24 12.64 0.83
C TYR A 71 3.38 11.75 1.32
N ILE A 72 4.60 12.12 0.94
CA ILE A 72 5.83 11.66 1.59
C ILE A 72 6.63 12.90 1.95
N HIS A 73 7.15 12.93 3.17
CA HIS A 73 7.97 14.04 3.64
C HIS A 73 9.23 14.16 2.76
N PRO A 74 9.58 15.37 2.25
CA PRO A 74 10.70 15.54 1.31
C PRO A 74 12.06 15.06 1.82
N GLY A 75 12.26 15.10 3.14
CA GLY A 75 13.49 14.64 3.79
C GLY A 75 13.55 13.14 4.11
N ILE A 76 12.56 12.35 3.69
CA ILE A 76 12.47 10.92 3.99
C ILE A 76 12.38 10.14 2.68
N SER A 77 13.25 9.14 2.53
CA SER A 77 13.23 8.22 1.39
C SER A 77 12.40 6.97 1.69
N ILE A 78 12.01 6.25 0.63
CA ILE A 78 11.35 4.95 0.76
C ILE A 78 12.21 3.93 1.53
N LYS A 79 13.54 4.02 1.40
CA LYS A 79 14.47 3.14 2.12
C LYS A 79 14.39 3.36 3.63
N ASP A 80 14.30 4.61 4.05
CA ASP A 80 14.19 4.98 5.47
C ASP A 80 12.88 4.49 6.09
N LEU A 81 11.81 4.43 5.30
CA LEU A 81 10.53 3.87 5.74
C LEU A 81 10.59 2.34 5.86
N ILE A 82 11.25 1.67 4.90
CA ILE A 82 11.42 0.22 4.93
C ILE A 82 12.31 -0.22 6.10
N SER A 83 13.34 0.56 6.46
CA SER A 83 14.24 0.21 7.58
C SER A 83 13.62 0.35 8.97
N GLN A 84 12.42 0.93 9.08
CA GLN A 84 11.69 1.04 10.35
C GLN A 84 10.82 -0.20 10.66
N LYS A 85 10.73 -1.13 9.72
CA LYS A 85 10.09 -2.43 9.91
C LYS A 85 11.03 -3.39 10.63
#